data_AF-A0A317PZD7-F1
#
_entry.id   AF-A0A317PZD7-F1
#
_cell.length_a   1.000
_cell.length_b   1.000
_cell.length_c   1.000
_cell.angle_alpha   90.00
_cell.angle_beta   90.00
_cell.angle_gamma   90.00
#
_symmetry.space_group_name_H-M   'P 1'
#
loop_
_entity.id
_entity.type
_entity.pdbx_description
1 polymer ?
#
loop_
_entity_poly.entity_id
_entity_poly.type
_entity_poly.pdbx_seq_one_letter_code
_entity_poly.pdbx_strand_id
1 'polypeptide(L)'
;MRIILLISSRPEPIKRTSNEKHISKRECEQILFNEFRALPGVFSFYGQYKGLIVEMFNMRVKLIGITAFAFIIVAIIAFFRPVDIVAVHSESDASVILVKNFPYIDKGKINWWLENKSNITSQYHLPLSSPGNFYRVSFLDFGDGYKKLGKEDRICFDDMKTDVNCVDKNVIFSVDKNVDGQFFFHTYNGQYRLTAKGEVQEYKDNFYVK
;
A
#
# COMPACT_ATOMS: atom_id res chain seq x y z
N MET A 1 -38.25 -23.28 -69.45
CA MET A 1 -39.23 -24.17 -68.78
C MET A 1 -38.51 -25.45 -68.40
N ARG A 2 -38.63 -25.88 -67.14
CA ARG A 2 -38.08 -27.10 -66.49
C ARG A 2 -36.56 -27.17 -66.28
N ILE A 3 -36.20 -26.53 -65.17
CA ILE A 3 -35.02 -26.75 -64.35
C ILE A 3 -34.93 -28.24 -63.94
N ILE A 4 -33.69 -28.72 -63.92
CA ILE A 4 -33.20 -30.06 -63.66
C ILE A 4 -33.77 -30.64 -62.35
N LEU A 5 -34.41 -31.80 -62.46
CA LEU A 5 -34.67 -32.72 -61.36
C LEU A 5 -33.38 -33.45 -61.01
N LEU A 6 -32.72 -33.08 -59.91
CA LEU A 6 -31.83 -33.96 -59.14
C LEU A 6 -31.96 -33.60 -57.66
N ILE A 7 -33.02 -34.10 -57.02
CA ILE A 7 -33.08 -34.28 -55.57
C ILE A 7 -32.81 -35.76 -55.29
N SER A 8 -32.07 -36.01 -54.22
CA SER A 8 -32.02 -37.26 -53.45
C SER A 8 -30.81 -38.17 -53.68
N SER A 9 -29.62 -37.71 -53.31
CA SER A 9 -28.68 -38.59 -52.62
C SER A 9 -28.93 -38.44 -51.10
N ARG A 10 -29.74 -39.34 -50.54
CA ARG A 10 -29.84 -39.54 -49.09
C ARG A 10 -28.41 -39.77 -48.55
N PRO A 11 -27.93 -39.05 -47.54
CA PRO A 11 -26.70 -39.47 -46.86
C PRO A 11 -26.98 -40.82 -46.20
N GLU A 12 -26.13 -41.81 -46.47
CA GLU A 12 -26.21 -43.11 -45.80
C GLU A 12 -26.11 -42.92 -44.27
N PRO A 13 -26.81 -43.75 -43.47
CA PRO A 13 -26.66 -43.72 -42.02
C PRO A 13 -25.22 -44.07 -41.66
N ILE A 14 -24.53 -43.15 -41.00
CA ILE A 14 -23.18 -43.36 -40.46
C ILE A 14 -23.22 -44.61 -39.58
N LYS A 15 -22.57 -45.69 -40.02
CA LYS A 15 -22.41 -46.90 -39.22
C LYS A 15 -21.61 -46.54 -37.97
N ARG A 16 -22.28 -46.60 -36.82
CA ARG A 16 -21.66 -46.36 -35.52
C ARG A 16 -20.67 -47.51 -35.26
N THR A 17 -19.38 -47.24 -35.40
CA THR A 17 -18.32 -48.19 -35.03
C THR A 17 -18.31 -48.31 -33.50
N SER A 18 -18.27 -49.55 -33.00
CA SER A 18 -18.47 -49.93 -31.60
C SER A 18 -17.29 -49.59 -30.68
N ASN A 19 -16.70 -48.40 -30.82
CA ASN A 19 -15.62 -47.92 -29.96
C ASN A 19 -15.84 -46.45 -29.59
N GLU A 20 -17.08 -46.11 -29.25
CA GLU A 20 -17.44 -44.78 -28.76
C GLU A 20 -17.03 -44.69 -27.28
N LYS A 21 -15.80 -44.23 -27.03
CA LYS A 21 -15.32 -43.91 -25.68
C LYS A 21 -16.33 -42.91 -25.08
N HIS A 22 -16.93 -43.26 -23.95
CA HIS A 22 -17.94 -42.42 -23.30
C HIS A 22 -17.26 -41.16 -22.74
N ILE A 23 -17.12 -40.14 -23.60
CA ILE A 23 -16.51 -38.85 -23.27
C ILE A 23 -17.39 -38.19 -22.21
N SER A 24 -16.80 -37.88 -21.06
CA SER A 24 -17.52 -37.20 -19.99
C SER A 24 -17.87 -35.78 -20.41
N LYS A 25 -18.94 -35.22 -19.82
CA LYS A 25 -19.34 -33.83 -20.07
C LYS A 25 -18.18 -32.84 -19.88
N ARG A 26 -17.30 -33.09 -18.90
CA ARG A 26 -16.10 -32.27 -18.64
C ARG A 26 -15.05 -32.35 -19.75
N GLU A 27 -14.83 -33.53 -20.32
CA GLU A 27 -13.90 -33.69 -21.45
C GLU A 27 -14.44 -33.00 -22.70
N CYS A 28 -15.75 -33.07 -22.94
CA CYS A 28 -16.38 -32.37 -24.04
C CYS A 28 -16.28 -30.84 -23.87
N GLU A 29 -16.49 -30.32 -22.66
CA GLU A 29 -16.28 -28.92 -22.31
C GLU A 29 -14.82 -28.48 -22.53
N GLN A 30 -13.85 -29.34 -22.18
CA GLN A 30 -12.42 -29.06 -22.39
C GLN A 30 -12.02 -29.05 -23.88
N ILE A 31 -12.54 -29.99 -24.67
CA ILE A 31 -12.28 -30.03 -26.12
C ILE A 31 -12.83 -28.77 -26.78
N LEU A 32 -14.07 -28.41 -26.49
CA LEU A 32 -14.73 -27.22 -27.04
C LEU A 32 -13.97 -25.94 -26.65
N PHE A 33 -13.47 -25.86 -25.42
CA PHE A 33 -12.69 -24.72 -24.95
C PHE A 33 -11.31 -24.61 -25.61
N ASN A 34 -10.65 -25.74 -25.86
CA ASN A 34 -9.37 -25.77 -26.56
C ASN A 34 -9.52 -25.37 -28.04
N GLU A 35 -10.59 -25.80 -28.69
CA GLU A 35 -10.92 -25.42 -30.07
C GLU A 35 -11.24 -23.93 -30.18
N PHE A 36 -12.00 -23.39 -29.22
CA PHE A 36 -12.30 -21.96 -29.14
C PHE A 36 -11.06 -21.09 -28.92
N ARG A 37 -10.11 -21.57 -28.12
CA ARG A 37 -8.83 -20.88 -27.85
C ARG A 37 -7.86 -20.94 -29.04
N ALA A 38 -8.01 -21.94 -29.92
CA ALA A 38 -7.18 -22.12 -31.12
C ALA A 38 -7.62 -21.26 -32.32
N LEU A 39 -8.82 -20.64 -32.28
CA LEU A 39 -9.27 -19.74 -33.32
C LEU A 39 -8.46 -18.42 -33.29
N PRO A 40 -7.90 -17.95 -34.43
CA PRO A 40 -7.23 -16.66 -34.49
C PRO A 40 -8.23 -15.57 -34.09
N GLY A 41 -7.85 -14.67 -33.17
CA GLY A 41 -8.76 -13.72 -32.51
C GLY A 41 -9.68 -12.93 -33.47
N VAL A 42 -9.25 -12.73 -34.72
CA VAL A 42 -9.99 -12.05 -35.79
C VAL A 42 -11.30 -12.75 -36.19
N PHE A 43 -11.39 -14.09 -36.18
CA PHE A 43 -12.63 -14.80 -36.56
C PHE A 43 -13.73 -14.77 -35.49
N SER A 44 -13.37 -14.54 -34.23
CA SER A 44 -14.31 -14.47 -33.11
C SER A 44 -15.19 -13.22 -33.13
N PHE A 45 -14.75 -12.15 -33.80
CA PHE A 45 -15.43 -10.85 -33.84
C PHE A 45 -16.35 -10.63 -35.05
N TYR A 46 -16.41 -11.58 -36.00
CA TYR A 46 -17.18 -11.44 -37.25
C TYR A 46 -18.23 -12.53 -37.51
N GLY A 47 -18.37 -13.53 -36.62
CA GLY A 47 -19.33 -14.64 -36.76
C GLY A 47 -20.62 -14.52 -35.93
N GLN A 48 -21.49 -15.55 -36.02
CA GLN A 48 -22.77 -15.66 -35.30
C GLN A 48 -22.63 -15.57 -33.76
N TYR A 49 -21.43 -15.82 -33.22
CA TYR A 49 -21.13 -15.79 -31.79
C TYR A 49 -20.63 -14.42 -31.29
N LYS A 50 -20.49 -13.40 -32.16
CA LYS A 50 -19.97 -12.07 -31.81
C LYS A 50 -20.66 -11.44 -30.60
N GLY A 51 -21.99 -11.51 -30.53
CA GLY A 51 -22.76 -10.97 -29.41
C GLY A 51 -22.43 -11.64 -28.07
N LEU A 52 -22.35 -12.98 -28.06
CA LEU A 52 -22.00 -13.75 -26.87
C LEU A 52 -20.56 -13.49 -26.43
N ILE A 53 -19.64 -13.33 -27.37
CA ILE A 53 -18.23 -13.05 -27.11
C ILE A 53 -18.06 -11.64 -26.53
N VAL A 54 -18.73 -10.64 -27.10
CA VAL A 54 -18.73 -9.26 -26.58
C VAL A 54 -19.33 -9.18 -25.18
N GLU A 55 -20.43 -9.88 -24.91
CA GLU A 55 -21.03 -9.98 -23.55
C GLU A 55 -20.05 -10.63 -22.56
N MET A 56 -19.38 -11.72 -22.96
CA MET A 56 -18.37 -12.38 -22.14
C MET A 56 -17.15 -11.49 -21.85
N PHE A 57 -16.67 -10.74 -22.84
CA PHE A 57 -15.58 -9.77 -22.64
C PHE A 57 -16.04 -8.59 -21.79
N ASN A 58 -17.22 -8.03 -22.03
CA ASN A 58 -17.78 -6.93 -21.24
C ASN A 58 -18.00 -7.34 -19.77
N MET A 59 -18.48 -8.55 -19.50
CA MET A 59 -18.63 -9.06 -18.14
C MET A 59 -17.27 -9.14 -17.42
N ARG A 60 -16.24 -9.63 -18.08
CA ARG A 60 -14.88 -9.72 -17.52
C ARG A 60 -14.26 -8.33 -17.31
N VAL A 61 -14.44 -7.41 -18.26
CA VAL A 61 -13.96 -6.03 -18.15
C VAL A 61 -14.67 -5.29 -17.00
N LYS A 62 -15.98 -5.48 -16.84
CA LYS A 62 -16.73 -4.95 -15.69
C LYS A 62 -16.21 -5.51 -14.37
N LEU A 63 -15.96 -6.81 -14.30
CA LEU A 63 -15.43 -7.46 -13.09
C LEU A 63 -14.04 -6.92 -12.73
N ILE A 64 -13.14 -6.82 -13.71
CA ILE A 64 -11.79 -6.25 -13.52
C ILE A 64 -11.90 -4.79 -13.05
N GLY A 65 -12.78 -4.00 -13.69
CA GLY A 65 -13.02 -2.61 -13.31
C GLY A 65 -13.49 -2.47 -11.86
N ILE A 66 -14.44 -3.30 -11.42
CA ILE A 66 -14.93 -3.31 -10.03
C ILE A 66 -13.80 -3.68 -9.06
N THR A 67 -13.01 -4.71 -9.37
CA THR A 67 -11.90 -5.12 -8.49
C THR A 67 -10.81 -4.06 -8.38
N ALA A 68 -10.45 -3.42 -9.49
CA ALA A 68 -9.48 -2.33 -9.50
C ALA A 68 -9.99 -1.12 -8.71
N PHE A 69 -11.27 -0.77 -8.88
CA PHE A 69 -11.89 0.33 -8.15
C PHE A 69 -11.94 0.06 -6.63
N ALA A 70 -12.30 -1.16 -6.22
CA ALA A 70 -12.29 -1.56 -4.82
C ALA A 70 -10.87 -1.48 -4.23
N PHE A 71 -9.85 -1.91 -4.97
CA PHE A 71 -8.46 -1.81 -4.54
C PHE A 71 -8.00 -0.36 -4.36
N ILE A 72 -8.38 0.53 -5.30
CA ILE A 72 -8.09 1.97 -5.20
C ILE A 72 -8.76 2.58 -3.96
N ILE A 73 -10.01 2.23 -3.67
CA ILE A 73 -10.71 2.69 -2.47
C ILE A 73 -9.95 2.27 -1.20
N VAL A 74 -9.56 1.00 -1.11
CA VAL A 74 -8.80 0.48 0.04
C VAL A 74 -7.46 1.20 0.19
N ALA A 75 -6.75 1.46 -0.92
CA ALA A 75 -5.50 2.18 -0.91
C ALA A 75 -5.66 3.63 -0.43
N ILE A 76 -6.72 4.33 -0.88
CA ILE A 76 -7.06 5.69 -0.40
C ILE A 76 -7.34 5.66 1.10
N ILE A 77 -8.19 4.74 1.57
CA ILE A 77 -8.51 4.63 3.00
C ILE A 77 -7.25 4.36 3.83
N ALA A 78 -6.34 3.50 3.34
CA ALA A 78 -5.08 3.21 4.01
C ALA A 78 -4.14 4.43 4.05
N PHE A 79 -4.11 5.24 2.99
CA PHE A 79 -3.24 6.41 2.89
C PHE A 79 -3.70 7.60 3.73
N PHE A 80 -5.01 7.77 3.91
CA PHE A 80 -5.61 8.87 4.67
C PHE A 80 -6.00 8.49 6.10
N ARG A 81 -5.42 7.43 6.67
CA ARG A 81 -5.67 7.10 8.07
C ARG A 81 -5.08 8.19 8.97
N PRO A 82 -5.83 8.64 10.00
CA PRO A 82 -5.29 9.56 10.97
C PRO A 82 -4.13 8.89 11.72
N VAL A 83 -3.13 9.70 12.06
CA VAL A 83 -2.02 9.26 12.92
C VAL A 83 -2.54 9.08 14.33
N ASP A 84 -2.25 7.91 14.89
CA ASP A 84 -2.63 7.57 16.26
C ASP A 84 -1.42 7.71 17.18
N ILE A 85 -1.51 8.56 18.20
CA ILE A 85 -0.45 8.73 19.21
C ILE A 85 -0.77 7.76 20.35
N VAL A 86 0.06 6.75 20.53
CA VAL A 86 -0.15 5.68 21.51
C VAL A 86 0.34 6.09 22.90
N ALA A 87 1.56 6.65 22.95
CA ALA A 87 2.18 7.10 24.18
C ALA A 87 3.26 8.14 23.88
N VAL A 88 3.59 8.93 24.90
CA VAL A 88 4.65 9.92 24.87
C VAL A 88 5.52 9.73 26.09
N HIS A 89 6.80 9.51 25.86
CA HIS A 89 7.83 9.40 26.90
C HIS A 89 8.81 10.55 26.74
N SER A 90 9.04 11.30 27.80
CA SER A 90 9.90 12.49 27.76
C SER A 90 11.01 12.35 28.79
N GLU A 91 12.24 12.57 28.38
CA GLU A 91 13.43 12.54 29.23
C GLU A 91 14.30 13.78 28.94
N SER A 92 14.33 14.72 29.89
CA SER A 92 15.01 16.02 29.78
C SER A 92 14.70 16.75 28.46
N ASP A 93 15.63 16.65 27.50
CA ASP A 93 15.65 17.44 26.26
C ASP A 93 15.20 16.61 25.05
N ALA A 94 14.95 15.32 25.27
CA ALA A 94 14.50 14.37 24.27
C ALA A 94 13.11 13.88 24.61
N SER A 95 12.29 13.69 23.59
CA SER A 95 10.99 13.08 23.75
C SER A 95 10.72 12.08 22.65
N VAL A 96 10.12 10.98 23.03
CA VAL A 96 9.79 9.84 22.18
C VAL A 96 8.28 9.72 22.12
N ILE A 97 7.73 9.83 20.91
CA ILE A 97 6.30 9.69 20.63
C ILE A 97 6.11 8.37 19.88
N LEU A 98 5.33 7.47 20.48
CA LEU A 98 4.95 6.21 19.87
C LEU A 98 3.71 6.43 19.01
N VAL A 99 3.81 6.10 17.72
CA VAL A 99 2.74 6.37 16.75
C VAL A 99 2.34 5.14 15.95
N LYS A 100 1.10 5.15 15.45
CA LYS A 100 0.59 4.23 14.43
C LYS A 100 0.06 5.01 13.23
N ASN A 101 0.02 4.35 12.07
CA ASN A 101 -0.47 4.91 10.81
C ASN A 101 0.23 6.23 10.43
N PHE A 102 1.53 6.36 10.74
CA PHE A 102 2.29 7.57 10.41
C PHE A 102 2.43 7.73 8.88
N PRO A 103 2.47 8.97 8.34
CA PRO A 103 2.60 9.17 6.91
C PRO A 103 3.86 8.49 6.37
N TYR A 104 3.74 7.81 5.23
CA TYR A 104 4.88 7.08 4.65
C TYR A 104 5.89 8.01 3.98
N ILE A 105 5.41 9.03 3.27
CA ILE A 105 6.22 9.96 2.49
C ILE A 105 6.75 11.08 3.39
N ASP A 106 8.03 11.44 3.22
CA ASP A 106 8.72 12.46 4.02
C ASP A 106 8.02 13.80 4.08
N LYS A 107 7.51 14.30 2.95
CA LYS A 107 6.68 15.52 2.92
C LYS A 107 5.41 15.39 3.77
N GLY A 108 4.77 14.22 3.75
CA GLY A 108 3.59 13.95 4.56
C GLY A 108 3.92 13.97 6.06
N LYS A 109 5.06 13.38 6.45
CA LYS A 109 5.55 13.37 7.84
C LYS A 109 5.79 14.78 8.36
N ILE A 110 6.48 15.59 7.57
CA ILE A 110 6.82 16.97 7.92
C ILE A 110 5.56 17.84 7.99
N ASN A 111 4.67 17.74 7.00
CA ASN A 111 3.42 18.51 7.00
C ASN A 111 2.54 18.16 8.20
N TRP A 112 2.37 16.86 8.48
CA TRP A 112 1.61 16.40 9.65
C TRP A 112 2.19 17.00 10.95
N TRP A 113 3.51 16.97 11.13
CA TRP A 113 4.14 17.60 12.29
C TRP A 113 3.87 19.11 12.33
N LEU A 114 4.02 19.83 11.22
CA LEU A 114 3.80 21.28 11.18
C LEU A 114 2.35 21.67 11.53
N GLU A 115 1.38 20.86 11.13
CA GLU A 115 -0.05 21.04 11.42
C GLU A 115 -0.41 20.67 12.88
N ASN A 116 0.18 19.61 13.42
CA ASN A 116 -0.19 19.06 14.72
C ASN A 116 0.70 19.48 15.90
N LYS A 117 1.89 20.04 15.65
CA LYS A 117 2.88 20.36 16.70
C LYS A 117 2.32 21.21 17.83
N SER A 118 1.49 22.22 17.55
CA SER A 118 0.96 23.11 18.58
C SER A 118 0.08 22.37 19.57
N ASN A 119 -0.78 21.48 19.07
CA ASN A 119 -1.66 20.64 19.89
C ASN A 119 -0.84 19.62 20.69
N ILE A 120 0.09 18.92 20.03
CA ILE A 120 0.95 17.90 20.66
C ILE A 120 1.79 18.52 21.79
N THR A 121 2.46 19.65 21.52
CA THR A 121 3.26 20.38 22.50
C THR A 121 2.39 20.84 23.68
N SER A 122 1.18 21.33 23.45
CA SER A 122 0.28 21.76 24.52
C SER A 122 -0.29 20.59 25.34
N GLN A 123 -0.61 19.47 24.70
CA GLN A 123 -1.26 18.33 25.35
C GLN A 123 -0.26 17.52 26.20
N TYR A 124 0.92 17.27 25.65
CA TYR A 124 1.92 16.40 26.26
C TYR A 124 3.09 17.15 26.90
N HIS A 125 3.04 18.49 26.91
CA HIS A 125 4.07 19.34 27.51
C HIS A 125 5.48 19.08 26.95
N LEU A 126 5.54 18.78 25.65
CA LEU A 126 6.77 18.49 24.91
C LEU A 126 7.49 19.77 24.49
N PRO A 127 8.82 19.81 24.64
CA PRO A 127 9.55 20.17 25.88
C PRO A 127 9.16 21.59 26.37
N LEU A 128 9.03 21.92 27.67
CA LEU A 128 9.95 21.78 28.82
C LEU A 128 11.36 22.32 28.53
N SER A 129 11.46 23.65 28.57
CA SER A 129 12.65 24.46 28.30
C SER A 129 13.95 23.88 28.88
N SER A 130 14.78 23.25 28.04
CA SER A 130 16.18 22.97 28.38
C SER A 130 16.96 24.29 28.48
N PRO A 131 17.85 24.46 29.48
CA PRO A 131 18.83 25.56 29.51
C PRO A 131 19.81 25.40 28.33
N GLY A 132 19.40 25.86 27.15
CA GLY A 132 20.14 25.68 25.91
C GLY A 132 19.31 25.84 24.63
N ASN A 133 17.97 25.98 24.73
CA ASN A 133 17.05 26.12 23.58
C ASN A 133 17.06 24.95 22.57
N PHE A 134 17.81 23.88 22.84
CA PHE A 134 17.85 22.66 22.08
C PHE A 134 16.76 21.69 22.53
N TYR A 135 16.14 20.99 21.59
CA TYR A 135 15.34 19.81 21.91
C TYR A 135 15.22 18.86 20.73
N ARG A 136 14.88 17.61 21.02
CA ARG A 136 14.61 16.56 20.04
C ARG A 136 13.29 15.86 20.32
N VAL A 137 12.46 15.70 19.28
CA VAL A 137 11.25 14.87 19.31
C VAL A 137 11.40 13.75 18.29
N SER A 138 11.45 12.51 18.74
CA SER A 138 11.56 11.32 17.91
C SER A 138 10.24 10.57 17.86
N PHE A 139 9.82 10.19 16.66
CA PHE A 139 8.63 9.39 16.42
C PHE A 139 9.05 7.97 16.11
N LEU A 140 8.50 7.02 16.87
CA LEU A 140 8.75 5.59 16.69
C LEU A 140 7.47 4.91 16.23
N ASP A 141 7.60 3.99 15.29
CA ASP A 141 6.50 3.08 14.98
C ASP A 141 6.27 2.14 16.15
N PHE A 142 5.05 2.17 16.70
CA PHE A 142 4.70 1.32 17.82
C PHE A 142 4.67 -0.17 17.45
N GLY A 143 4.41 -0.51 16.17
CA GLY A 143 4.41 -1.89 15.67
C GLY A 143 3.62 -2.86 16.55
N ASP A 144 4.30 -3.90 17.03
CA ASP A 144 3.76 -4.97 17.90
C ASP A 144 3.48 -4.53 19.34
N GLY A 145 3.84 -3.30 19.70
CA GLY A 145 3.69 -2.71 21.02
C GLY A 145 4.81 -3.05 22.00
N TYR A 146 4.53 -2.86 23.29
CA TYR A 146 5.53 -3.03 24.34
C TYR A 146 5.95 -4.49 24.49
N LYS A 147 7.25 -4.68 24.67
CA LYS A 147 7.94 -5.95 24.83
C LYS A 147 8.85 -5.88 26.06
N LYS A 148 9.26 -7.03 26.56
CA LYS A 148 10.31 -7.10 27.57
C LYS A 148 11.65 -6.71 26.99
N LEU A 149 12.60 -6.33 27.83
CA LEU A 149 13.99 -6.23 27.40
C LEU A 149 14.44 -7.57 26.79
N GLY A 150 14.96 -7.52 25.58
CA GLY A 150 15.36 -8.69 24.79
C GLY A 150 16.80 -8.58 24.31
N LYS A 151 17.18 -9.44 23.36
CA LYS A 151 18.51 -9.39 22.71
C LYS A 151 18.59 -8.39 21.55
N GLU A 152 17.44 -7.91 21.08
CA GLU A 152 17.32 -6.97 19.97
C GLU A 152 17.54 -5.53 20.43
N ASP A 153 17.88 -4.63 19.51
CA ASP A 153 18.02 -3.19 19.80
C ASP A 153 16.62 -2.59 20.04
N ARG A 154 16.30 -2.40 21.33
CA ARG A 154 15.02 -1.86 21.81
C ARG A 154 15.24 -0.59 22.60
N ILE A 155 14.28 0.32 22.52
CA ILE A 155 14.21 1.52 23.37
C ILE A 155 13.28 1.20 24.54
N CYS A 156 13.79 1.31 25.76
CA CYS A 156 13.04 1.09 26.99
C CYS A 156 12.81 2.41 27.71
N PHE A 157 11.67 2.52 28.38
CA PHE A 157 11.26 3.74 29.06
C PHE A 157 11.26 3.54 30.58
N ASP A 158 12.04 4.35 31.28
CA ASP A 158 12.28 4.23 32.73
C ASP A 158 11.09 4.74 33.58
N ASP A 159 10.22 5.56 33.00
CA ASP A 159 8.98 6.01 33.63
C ASP A 159 7.95 4.88 33.82
N MET A 160 8.09 3.78 33.06
CA MET A 160 7.26 2.59 33.15
C MET A 160 7.86 1.56 34.12
N LYS A 161 7.26 1.42 35.30
CA LYS A 161 7.67 0.45 36.34
C LYS A 161 7.20 -0.99 36.05
N THR A 162 7.48 -1.50 34.86
CA THR A 162 7.14 -2.87 34.43
C THR A 162 8.30 -3.48 33.65
N ASP A 163 8.37 -4.81 33.59
CA ASP A 163 9.35 -5.52 32.79
C ASP A 163 9.02 -5.52 31.28
N VAL A 164 7.79 -5.12 30.90
CA VAL A 164 7.32 -4.91 29.52
C VAL A 164 7.27 -3.41 29.21
N ASN A 165 8.43 -2.76 29.20
CA ASN A 165 8.57 -1.30 29.02
C ASN A 165 9.39 -0.90 27.78
N CYS A 166 9.67 -1.83 26.87
CA CYS A 166 10.51 -1.58 25.71
C CYS A 166 9.73 -1.67 24.40
N VAL A 167 10.17 -0.95 23.38
CA VAL A 167 9.68 -1.05 21.99
C VAL A 167 10.85 -1.27 21.03
N ASP A 168 10.59 -1.87 19.88
CA ASP A 168 11.63 -2.04 18.87
C ASP A 168 12.09 -0.68 18.35
N LYS A 169 13.41 -0.53 18.17
CA LYS A 169 14.02 0.74 17.78
C LYS A 169 13.80 1.03 16.30
N ASN A 170 12.60 1.49 15.97
CA ASN A 170 12.19 1.88 14.62
C ASN A 170 11.83 3.37 14.60
N VAL A 171 12.86 4.23 14.52
CA VAL A 171 12.68 5.69 14.47
C VAL A 171 12.31 6.09 13.05
N ILE A 172 11.04 6.44 12.83
CA ILE A 172 10.50 6.72 11.50
C ILE A 172 10.57 8.19 11.10
N PHE A 173 10.71 9.08 12.08
CA PHE A 173 10.80 10.52 11.92
C PHE A 173 11.40 11.16 13.17
N SER A 174 12.14 12.25 13.03
CA SER A 174 12.59 13.06 14.18
C SER A 174 12.64 14.53 13.83
N VAL A 175 12.42 15.36 14.85
CA VAL A 175 12.43 16.82 14.77
C VAL A 175 13.42 17.34 15.78
N ASP A 176 14.39 18.09 15.31
CA ASP A 176 15.41 18.71 16.14
C ASP A 176 15.27 20.22 16.06
N LYS A 177 15.36 20.90 17.20
CA LYS A 177 15.59 22.35 17.26
C LYS A 177 17.01 22.56 17.76
N ASN A 178 17.85 23.22 16.96
CA ASN A 178 19.21 23.54 17.38
C ASN A 178 19.23 24.77 18.33
N VAL A 179 20.41 25.07 18.88
CA VAL A 179 20.62 26.22 19.77
C VAL A 179 20.31 27.57 19.11
N ASP A 180 20.47 27.67 17.79
CA ASP A 180 20.15 28.86 16.99
C ASP A 180 18.65 29.00 16.70
N GLY A 181 17.83 28.04 17.13
CA GLY A 181 16.39 28.00 16.89
C GLY A 181 15.98 27.50 15.50
N GLN A 182 16.90 26.93 14.73
CA GLN A 182 16.63 26.27 13.45
C GLN A 182 16.03 24.89 13.68
N PHE A 183 15.04 24.55 12.86
CA PHE A 183 14.39 23.24 12.87
C PHE A 183 14.94 22.35 11.78
N PHE A 184 15.30 21.12 12.17
CA PHE A 184 15.71 20.05 11.29
C PHE A 184 14.73 18.88 11.41
N PHE A 185 14.46 18.26 10.28
CA PHE A 185 13.61 17.09 10.17
C PHE A 185 14.42 15.94 9.61
N HIS A 186 14.45 14.83 10.33
CA HIS A 186 15.18 13.64 9.95
C HIS A 186 14.18 12.56 9.56
N THR A 187 14.32 12.05 8.34
CA THR A 187 13.55 10.93 7.80
C THR A 187 14.51 9.81 7.42
N TYR A 188 13.97 8.67 6.98
CA TYR A 188 14.79 7.61 6.41
C TYR A 188 15.50 8.01 5.11
N ASN A 189 14.88 8.86 4.28
CA ASN A 189 15.43 9.17 2.96
C ASN A 189 16.27 10.46 2.93
N GLY A 190 16.26 11.25 4.00
CA GLY A 190 17.03 12.48 4.02
C GLY A 190 16.82 13.34 5.26
N GLN A 191 17.45 14.50 5.20
CA GLN A 191 17.33 15.54 6.21
C GLN A 191 16.76 16.79 5.56
N TYR A 192 15.96 17.53 6.30
CA TYR A 192 15.32 18.74 5.82
C TYR A 192 15.45 19.84 6.86
N ARG A 193 15.50 21.09 6.42
CA ARG A 193 15.56 22.27 7.28
C ARG A 193 14.37 23.17 7.02
N LEU A 194 13.78 23.70 8.09
CA LEU A 194 12.81 24.78 8.00
C LEU A 194 13.54 26.12 7.86
N THR A 195 13.27 26.84 6.78
CA THR A 195 13.83 28.18 6.56
C THR A 195 13.06 29.24 7.32
N ALA A 196 13.66 30.41 7.51
CA ALA A 196 12.99 31.57 8.13
C ALA A 196 11.73 32.03 7.38
N LYS A 197 11.60 31.69 6.09
CA LYS A 197 10.40 31.96 5.28
C LYS A 197 9.26 30.96 5.52
N GLY A 198 9.48 29.93 6.34
CA GLY A 198 8.53 28.84 6.56
C GLY A 198 8.58 27.74 5.50
N GLU A 199 9.55 27.78 4.58
CA GLU A 199 9.71 26.75 3.54
C GLU A 199 10.60 25.61 4.04
N VAL A 200 10.27 24.38 3.64
CA VAL A 200 11.06 23.17 3.93
C VAL A 200 11.99 22.90 2.76
N GLN A 201 13.29 22.84 3.02
CA GLN A 201 14.31 22.54 2.01
C GLN A 201 15.11 21.30 2.43
N GLU A 202 15.47 20.47 1.47
CA GLU A 202 16.39 19.35 1.72
C GLU A 202 17.73 19.91 2.20
N TYR A 203 18.19 19.40 3.34
CA TYR A 203 19.46 19.76 3.94
C TYR A 203 20.50 18.71 3.55
N LYS A 204 21.45 19.12 2.72
CA LYS A 204 22.62 18.33 2.39
C LYS A 204 23.77 18.89 3.22
N ASP A 205 24.26 18.09 4.14
CA ASP A 205 25.47 18.47 4.87
C ASP A 205 26.64 18.48 3.89
N ASN A 206 27.25 19.64 3.70
CA ASN A 206 28.32 19.84 2.72
C ASN A 206 29.68 19.30 3.22
N PHE A 207 29.72 18.58 4.33
CA PHE A 207 30.96 18.08 4.93
C PHE A 207 31.71 17.00 4.13
N TYR A 208 31.15 16.47 3.03
CA TYR A 208 31.80 15.46 2.17
C TYR A 208 32.09 15.91 0.73
N VAL A 209 31.95 17.20 0.39
CA VAL A 209 32.41 17.70 -0.91
C VAL A 209 33.83 18.24 -0.74
N LYS A 210 34.81 17.37 -0.91
CA LYS A 210 36.22 17.73 -1.09
C LYS A 210 36.73 17.21 -2.41
#